data_AF-A0A4S2AJT0-F1
#
_entry.id   AF-A0A4S2AJT0-F1
#
_cell.length_a   1.000
_cell.length_b   1.000
_cell.length_c   1.000
_cell.angle_alpha   90.00
_cell.angle_beta   90.00
_cell.angle_gamma   90.00
#
_symmetry.space_group_name_H-M   'P 1'
#
loop_
_entity.id
_entity.type
_entity.pdbx_description
1 polymer ?
#
loop_
_entity_poly.entity_id
_entity_poly.type
_entity_poly.pdbx_seq_one_letter_code
_entity_poly.pdbx_strand_id
1 'polypeptide(L)' 'MENYCENAPLAMGYVPRQKNFHKTFELSKALQVGTIFPELCKPFCGRRGC' A
#
# COMPACT_ATOMS: atom_id res chain seq x y z
N MET A 1 12.72 -30.99 -1.75
CA MET A 1 12.44 -29.54 -1.81
C MET A 1 11.19 -29.32 -0.98
N GLU A 2 11.34 -29.16 0.34
CA GLU A 2 10.19 -28.94 1.23
C GLU A 2 9.52 -27.60 0.88
N ASN A 3 8.19 -27.61 0.77
CA ASN A 3 7.39 -26.44 0.42
C ASN A 3 7.39 -25.42 1.58
N TYR A 4 8.35 -24.50 1.57
CA TYR A 4 8.46 -23.39 2.53
C TYR A 4 7.16 -22.58 2.68
N CYS A 5 6.31 -22.57 1.64
CA CYS A 5 5.03 -21.88 1.59
C CYS A 5 4.03 -22.35 2.67
N GLU A 6 4.06 -23.63 3.07
CA GLU A 6 3.09 -24.19 4.03
C GLU A 6 3.36 -23.78 5.49
N ASN A 7 4.61 -23.42 5.80
CA ASN A 7 5.04 -23.01 7.14
C ASN A 7 5.39 -21.52 7.23
N ALA A 8 5.23 -20.79 6.12
CA ALA A 8 5.43 -19.35 6.13
C ALA A 8 4.30 -18.69 6.94
N PRO A 9 4.61 -17.76 7.87
CA PRO A 9 3.57 -16.99 8.53
C PRO A 9 2.76 -16.25 7.46
N LEU A 10 1.43 -16.24 7.61
CA LEU A 10 0.54 -15.48 6.74
C LEU A 10 1.10 -14.05 6.63
N ALA A 11 1.43 -13.64 5.40
CA ALA A 11 1.94 -12.30 5.14
C ALA A 11 0.81 -11.30 5.40
N MET A 12 0.76 -10.79 6.62
CA MET A 12 -0.13 -9.70 7.00
C MET A 12 0.59 -8.40 6.70
N GLY A 13 0.12 -7.67 5.68
CA GLY A 13 0.55 -6.31 5.45
C GLY A 13 0.14 -5.43 6.63
N TYR A 14 1.05 -5.22 7.58
CA TYR A 14 0.81 -4.30 8.69
C TYR A 14 0.75 -2.87 8.14
N VAL A 15 -0.41 -2.23 8.23
CA VAL A 15 -0.57 -0.81 7.89
C VAL A 15 -0.28 -0.03 9.17
N PRO A 16 0.83 0.74 9.25
CA PRO A 16 1.11 1.56 10.41
C PRO A 16 -0.01 2.57 10.63
N ARG A 17 -0.44 2.75 11.88
CA ARG A 17 -1.38 3.83 12.22
C ARG A 17 -0.71 5.17 11.88
N GLN A 18 -1.15 5.79 10.81
CA GLN A 18 -0.62 7.06 10.35
C GLN A 18 -1.02 8.16 11.34
N LYS A 19 -0.05 8.69 12.08
CA LYS A 19 -0.30 9.69 13.14
C LYS A 19 -0.65 11.07 12.57
N ASN A 20 -0.17 11.39 11.37
CA ASN A 20 -0.28 12.71 10.79
C ASN A 20 -1.09 12.66 9.49
N PHE A 21 -2.38 12.95 9.59
CA PHE A 21 -3.25 13.15 8.43
C PHE A 21 -3.20 14.64 8.05
N HIS A 22 -2.19 15.04 7.26
CA HIS A 22 -2.00 16.46 6.93
C HIS A 22 -3.10 17.00 6.01
N LYS A 23 -3.14 16.49 4.77
CA LYS A 23 -4.10 16.86 3.73
C LYS A 23 -4.66 15.59 3.11
N THR A 24 -5.97 15.49 3.04
CA THR A 24 -6.66 14.45 2.28
C THR A 24 -7.09 14.99 0.93
N PHE A 25 -7.23 14.11 -0.05
CA PHE A 25 -7.93 14.47 -1.28
C PHE A 25 -9.42 14.68 -1.03
N GLU A 26 -10.04 15.48 -1.89
CA GLU A 26 -11.50 15.48 -2.06
C GLU A 26 -12.00 14.09 -2.43
N LEU A 27 -13.23 13.76 -2.01
CA LEU A 27 -13.79 12.41 -2.15
C LEU A 27 -13.74 11.90 -3.60
N SER A 28 -14.10 12.75 -4.56
CA SER A 28 -14.09 12.41 -5.99
C SER A 28 -12.71 11.99 -6.48
N LYS A 29 -11.66 12.69 -6.03
CA LYS A 29 -10.27 12.40 -6.40
C LYS A 29 -9.78 11.15 -5.68
N ALA A 30 -10.10 10.98 -4.40
CA ALA A 30 -9.71 9.81 -3.63
C ALA A 30 -10.26 8.50 -4.24
N LEU A 31 -11.53 8.51 -4.67
CA LEU A 31 -12.16 7.38 -5.35
C LEU A 31 -11.49 7.07 -6.71
N GLN A 32 -11.03 8.10 -7.42
CA GLN A 32 -10.33 7.91 -8.70
C GLN A 32 -8.94 7.29 -8.53
N VAL A 33 -8.17 7.68 -7.50
CA VAL A 33 -6.77 7.25 -7.34
C VAL A 33 -6.58 6.07 -6.38
N GLY A 34 -7.62 5.68 -5.63
CA GLY A 34 -7.57 4.55 -4.70
C GLY A 34 -6.87 4.84 -3.37
N THR A 35 -6.63 6.11 -3.04
CA THR A 35 -6.11 6.55 -1.74
C THR A 35 -6.64 7.94 -1.39
N ILE A 36 -7.00 8.15 -0.12
CA ILE A 36 -7.36 9.48 0.40
C ILE A 36 -6.12 10.32 0.75
N PHE A 37 -4.95 9.70 0.84
CA PHE A 37 -3.70 10.35 1.26
C PHE A 37 -2.79 10.63 0.05
N PRO A 38 -2.46 11.90 -0.23
CA PRO A 38 -1.56 12.28 -1.31
C PRO A 38 -0.17 11.62 -1.22
N GLU A 39 0.33 11.42 -0.01
CA GLU A 39 1.63 10.78 0.24
C GLU A 39 1.70 9.29 -0.14
N LEU A 40 0.54 8.63 -0.22
CA LEU A 40 0.41 7.25 -0.70
C LEU A 40 0.13 7.18 -2.20
N CYS A 41 -0.20 8.31 -2.85
CA CYS A 41 -0.40 8.40 -4.30
C CYS A 41 0.95 8.44 -5.03
N LYS A 42 1.76 7.39 -4.84
CA LYS A 42 3.08 7.26 -5.44
C LYS A 42 2.94 6.85 -6.91
N PRO A 43 3.72 7.43 -7.84
CA PRO A 43 3.74 6.95 -9.21
C PRO A 43 4.15 5.48 -9.21
N PHE A 44 3.41 4.64 -9.95
CA PHE A 44 3.79 3.24 -10.11
C PHE A 44 5.05 3.17 -10.99
N CYS A 45 6.20 3.28 -10.36
CA CYS A 45 7.49 2.99 -10.98
C CYS A 45 7.66 1.47 -10.94
N GLY A 46 6.92 0.76 -11.80
CA GLY A 46 7.03 -0.69 -11.98
C GLY A 46 8.43 -1.07 -12.45
N ARG A 47 9.44 -0.97 -11.58
CA ARG A 47 10.73 -1.59 -11.79
C ARG A 47 10.48 -3.08 -11.61
N ARG A 48 10.39 -3.79 -12.73
CA ARG A 48 10.54 -5.24 -12.75
C ARG A 48 11.87 -5.52 -12.05
N GLY A 49 11.84 -6.17 -10.88
CA GLY A 49 13.05 -6.73 -10.31
C GLY A 49 13.54 -7.77 -11.30
N CYS A 50 14.70 -7.50 -11.91
CA CYS A 50 15.45 -8.48 -12.67
C CYS A 50 16.26 -9.33 -11.69
#